data_AF-A0A415E4W5-F1
#
_entry.id   AF-A0A415E4W5-F1
#
_cell.length_a   1.000
_cell.length_b   1.000
_cell.length_c   1.000
_cell.angle_alpha   90.00
_cell.angle_beta   90.00
_cell.angle_gamma   90.00
#
_symmetry.space_group_name_H-M   'P 1'
#
loop_
_entity.id
_entity.type
_entity.pdbx_description
1 polymer ?
#
loop_
_entity_poly.entity_id
_entity_poly.type
_entity_poly.pdbx_seq_one_letter_code
_entity_poly.pdbx_strand_id
1 'polypeptide(L)'
;MDGDGELRLLLMATLAQEESLKTSERFKAGQKISFDNGVLYGNDNILGYDRVGETYVINEEQAETVRMIFNLYLHENGSMKIAKILTEQKKTLRELFIGVFLTQCVL
;
A
#
# COMPACT_ATOMS: atom_id res chain seq x y z
N MET A 1 -36.91 18.74 27.91
CA MET A 1 -37.04 18.65 26.44
C MET A 1 -35.65 18.33 25.90
N ASP A 2 -35.14 17.12 26.18
CA ASP A 2 -33.74 16.74 25.89
C ASP A 2 -33.62 15.73 24.74
N GLY A 3 -34.72 15.10 24.31
CA GLY A 3 -34.70 14.10 23.24
C GLY A 3 -34.50 14.66 21.81
N ASP A 4 -34.79 15.95 21.59
CA ASP A 4 -34.64 16.59 20.27
C ASP A 4 -33.16 16.88 19.94
N GLY A 5 -32.36 17.19 20.97
CA GLY A 5 -30.91 17.38 20.85
C GLY A 5 -30.18 16.08 20.57
N GLU A 6 -30.53 15.00 21.28
CA GLU A 6 -29.94 13.67 21.07
C GLU A 6 -30.27 13.11 19.68
N LEU A 7 -31.52 13.25 19.23
CA LEU A 7 -31.94 12.81 17.90
C LEU A 7 -31.19 13.57 16.79
N ARG A 8 -31.01 14.87 16.95
CA ARG A 8 -30.26 15.70 16.00
C ARG A 8 -28.78 15.32 15.93
N LEU A 9 -28.15 15.06 17.06
CA LEU A 9 -26.76 14.60 17.11
C LEU A 9 -26.59 13.23 16.46
N LEU A 10 -27.51 12.30 16.72
CA LEU A 10 -27.50 10.98 16.11
C LEU A 10 -27.65 11.07 14.59
N LEU A 11 -28.58 11.90 14.09
CA LEU A 11 -28.77 12.11 12.66
C LEU A 11 -27.53 12.72 11.99
N MET A 12 -26.86 13.67 12.66
CA MET A 12 -25.60 14.24 12.16
C MET A 12 -24.49 13.19 12.13
N ALA A 13 -24.42 12.32 13.15
CA ALA A 13 -23.45 11.23 13.18
C ALA A 13 -23.69 10.21 12.06
N THR A 14 -24.94 9.84 11.77
CA THR A 14 -25.24 8.91 10.68
C THR A 14 -24.89 9.50 9.31
N LEU A 15 -25.18 10.79 9.10
CA LEU A 15 -24.83 11.48 7.85
C LEU A 15 -23.32 11.59 7.67
N ALA A 16 -22.58 11.97 8.72
CA ALA A 16 -21.12 12.05 8.68
C ALA A 16 -20.48 10.68 8.38
N GLN A 17 -21.01 9.61 8.97
CA GLN A 17 -20.55 8.25 8.70
C GLN A 17 -20.81 7.84 7.24
N GLU A 18 -21.98 8.15 6.71
CA GLU A 18 -22.34 7.83 5.33
C GLU A 18 -21.43 8.57 4.33
N GLU A 19 -21.12 9.84 4.56
CA GLU A 19 -20.18 10.60 3.73
C GLU A 19 -18.75 10.06 3.79
N SER A 20 -18.29 9.63 4.97
CA SER A 20 -16.99 8.99 5.15
C SER A 20 -16.89 7.69 4.33
N LEU A 21 -17.92 6.84 4.40
CA LEU A 21 -17.99 5.60 3.63
C LEU A 21 -18.00 5.87 2.12
N LYS A 22 -18.84 6.81 1.65
CA LYS A 22 -18.88 7.21 0.23
C LYS A 22 -17.54 7.74 -0.28
N THR A 23 -16.81 8.49 0.57
CA THR A 23 -15.48 8.99 0.23
C THR A 23 -14.47 7.84 0.08
N SER A 24 -14.49 6.89 1.02
CA SER A 24 -13.65 5.69 0.95
C SER A 24 -13.92 4.84 -0.29
N GLU A 25 -15.19 4.62 -0.63
CA GLU A 25 -15.59 3.88 -1.83
C GLU A 25 -15.13 4.58 -3.11
N ARG A 26 -15.30 5.90 -3.20
CA ARG A 26 -14.83 6.69 -4.34
C ARG A 26 -13.32 6.65 -4.48
N PHE A 27 -12.57 6.71 -3.38
CA PHE A 27 -11.12 6.60 -3.41
C PHE A 27 -10.66 5.23 -3.92
N LYS A 28 -11.29 4.15 -3.45
CA LYS A 28 -11.01 2.77 -3.92
C LYS A 28 -11.35 2.60 -5.40
N ALA A 29 -12.48 3.14 -5.85
CA ALA A 29 -12.87 3.12 -7.26
C ALA A 29 -11.89 3.93 -8.12
N GLY A 30 -11.47 5.12 -7.66
CA GLY A 30 -10.47 5.94 -8.34
C GLY A 30 -9.12 5.24 -8.48
N GLN A 31 -8.67 4.56 -7.43
CA GLN A 31 -7.47 3.72 -7.50
C GLN A 31 -7.63 2.59 -8.51
N LYS A 32 -8.75 1.86 -8.49
CA LYS A 32 -9.02 0.77 -9.45
C LYS A 32 -8.99 1.27 -10.90
N ILE A 33 -9.65 2.40 -11.18
CA ILE A 33 -9.65 3.02 -12.51
C ILE A 33 -8.23 3.44 -12.91
N SER A 34 -7.42 3.96 -11.99
CA SER A 34 -6.02 4.30 -12.24
C SER A 34 -5.18 3.06 -12.61
N PHE A 35 -5.42 1.92 -11.94
CA PHE A 35 -4.76 0.65 -12.28
C PHE A 35 -5.19 0.12 -13.65
N ASP A 36 -6.49 0.16 -13.96
CA ASP A 36 -7.02 -0.31 -15.25
C ASP A 36 -6.50 0.56 -16.43
N ASN A 37 -6.28 1.85 -16.19
CA ASN A 37 -5.69 2.77 -17.18
C ASN A 37 -4.16 2.64 -17.31
N GLY A 38 -3.52 1.73 -16.57
CA GLY A 38 -2.06 1.53 -16.61
C GLY A 38 -1.24 2.69 -16.06
N VAL A 39 -1.87 3.61 -15.30
CA VAL A 39 -1.17 4.75 -14.71
C VAL A 39 -0.32 4.26 -13.55
N LEU A 40 1.00 4.44 -13.67
CA LEU A 40 1.97 4.07 -12.65
C LEU A 40 1.72 4.84 -11.35
N TYR A 41 1.29 4.11 -10.31
CA TYR A 41 0.98 4.67 -9.00
C TYR A 41 2.28 4.83 -8.18
N GLY A 42 2.52 6.03 -7.66
CA GLY A 42 3.73 6.36 -6.91
C GLY A 42 4.82 7.03 -7.76
N ASN A 43 5.71 7.75 -7.10
CA ASN A 43 6.85 8.44 -7.72
C ASN A 43 8.15 7.62 -7.62
N ASP A 44 8.09 6.47 -6.95
CA ASP A 44 9.28 5.70 -6.58
C ASP A 44 9.41 4.41 -7.40
N ASN A 45 10.63 3.90 -7.49
CA ASN A 45 10.93 2.67 -8.21
C ASN A 45 10.42 1.45 -7.42
N ILE A 46 9.87 0.47 -8.14
CA ILE A 46 9.48 -0.81 -7.54
C ILE A 46 10.75 -1.65 -7.46
N LEU A 47 11.02 -2.26 -6.30
CA LEU A 47 12.18 -3.13 -6.14
C LEU A 47 12.24 -4.21 -7.25
N GLY A 48 13.34 -4.24 -8.00
CA GLY A 48 13.52 -5.11 -9.16
C GLY A 48 13.23 -4.44 -10.52
N TYR A 49 12.73 -3.20 -10.52
CA TYR A 49 12.32 -2.45 -11.70
C TYR A 49 12.73 -0.99 -11.63
N ASP A 50 13.39 -0.51 -12.67
CA ASP A 50 13.63 0.92 -12.88
C ASP A 50 12.48 1.53 -13.67
N ARG A 51 11.92 2.64 -13.17
CA ARG A 51 10.93 3.40 -13.92
C ARG A 51 11.64 4.23 -14.99
N VAL A 52 11.41 3.86 -16.25
CA VAL A 52 11.88 4.63 -17.41
C VAL A 52 10.64 5.23 -18.10
N GLY A 53 10.31 6.47 -17.70
CA GLY A 53 9.15 7.21 -18.20
C GLY A 53 7.82 6.59 -17.75
N GLU A 54 7.04 6.09 -18.71
CA GLU A 54 5.75 5.42 -18.50
C GLU A 54 5.87 3.90 -18.38
N THR A 55 7.08 3.34 -18.44
CA THR A 55 7.31 1.88 -18.43
C THR A 55 8.31 1.46 -17.36
N TYR A 56 8.23 0.20 -16.96
CA TYR A 56 9.19 -0.43 -16.06
C TYR A 56 10.18 -1.27 -16.86
N VAL A 57 11.47 -1.08 -16.60
CA VAL A 57 12.55 -1.91 -17.12
C VAL A 57 13.06 -2.78 -15.99
N ILE A 58 13.26 -4.08 -16.26
CA ILE A 58 13.79 -5.02 -15.26
C ILE A 58 15.23 -4.62 -14.94
N ASN A 59 15.51 -4.37 -13.65
CA ASN A 59 16.87 -4.16 -13.16
C ASN A 59 17.41 -5.50 -12.66
N GLU A 60 18.33 -6.12 -13.41
CA GLU A 60 18.87 -7.44 -13.07
C GLU A 60 19.63 -7.48 -11.74
N GLU A 61 20.27 -6.38 -11.34
CA GLU A 61 20.99 -6.28 -10.06
C GLU A 61 20.02 -6.37 -8.88
N GLN A 62 18.88 -5.68 -8.99
CA GLN A 62 17.83 -5.76 -7.98
C GLN A 62 17.02 -7.08 -8.10
N ALA A 63 16.84 -7.62 -9.30
CA ALA A 63 16.09 -8.85 -9.55
C ALA A 63 16.73 -10.07 -8.86
N GLU A 64 18.05 -10.12 -8.73
CA GLU A 64 18.74 -11.15 -7.93
C GLU A 64 18.27 -11.12 -6.46
N THR A 65 18.11 -9.93 -5.90
CA THR A 65 17.63 -9.74 -4.52
C THR A 65 16.18 -10.22 -4.38
N VAL A 66 15.32 -9.93 -5.36
CA VAL A 66 13.93 -10.42 -5.38
C VAL A 66 13.87 -11.95 -5.44
N ARG A 67 14.68 -12.57 -6.31
CA ARG A 67 14.81 -14.04 -6.40
C ARG A 67 15.28 -14.66 -5.08
N MET A 68 16.24 -14.02 -4.41
CA MET A 68 16.72 -14.46 -3.10
C MET A 68 15.63 -14.38 -2.02
N ILE A 69 14.86 -13.30 -1.97
CA ILE A 69 13.72 -13.14 -1.05
C ILE A 69 12.70 -14.27 -1.26
N PHE A 70 12.38 -14.57 -2.51
CA PHE A 70 11.45 -15.63 -2.85
C PHE A 70 11.96 -17.01 -2.41
N ASN A 71 13.24 -17.31 -2.64
CA ASN A 71 13.86 -18.54 -2.16
C ASN A 71 13.83 -18.63 -0.63
N LEU A 72 14.15 -17.55 0.08
CA LEU A 72 14.10 -17.52 1.55
C LEU A 72 12.68 -17.77 2.07
N TYR A 73 11.67 -17.25 1.37
CA TYR A 73 10.26 -17.50 1.68
C TYR A 73 9.87 -18.96 1.46
N LEU A 74 10.32 -19.58 0.35
CA LEU A 74 10.11 -21.02 0.09
C LEU A 74 10.78 -21.91 1.15
N HIS A 75 11.88 -21.45 1.75
CA HIS A 75 12.56 -22.11 2.87
C HIS A 75 11.90 -21.82 4.25
N GLU A 76 10.60 -21.56 4.27
CA GLU A 76 9.78 -21.32 5.48
C GLU A 76 10.25 -20.15 6.37
N ASN A 77 11.02 -19.20 5.83
CA ASN A 77 11.36 -18.01 6.61
C ASN A 77 10.18 -17.03 6.58
N GLY A 78 9.67 -16.68 7.76
CA GLY A 78 8.67 -15.62 7.89
C GLY A 78 9.22 -14.25 7.46
N SER A 79 8.33 -13.34 7.06
CA SER A 79 8.64 -11.98 6.58
C SER A 79 9.62 -11.23 7.50
N MET A 80 9.45 -11.33 8.81
CA MET A 80 10.33 -10.72 9.81
C MET A 80 11.76 -11.26 9.76
N LYS A 81 11.92 -12.58 9.56
CA LYS A 81 13.23 -13.23 9.49
C LYS A 81 13.94 -12.88 8.19
N ILE A 82 13.20 -12.82 7.09
CA ILE A 82 13.70 -12.35 5.80
C ILE A 82 14.19 -10.90 5.89
N ALA A 83 13.39 -10.01 6.49
CA ALA A 83 13.77 -8.61 6.69
C ALA A 83 15.06 -8.47 7.51
N LYS A 84 15.23 -9.29 8.56
CA LYS A 84 16.45 -9.31 9.36
C LYS A 84 17.67 -9.76 8.55
N ILE A 85 17.55 -10.83 7.77
CA ILE A 85 18.62 -11.36 6.90
C ILE A 85 19.03 -10.29 5.86
N LEU A 86 18.05 -9.63 5.24
CA LEU A 86 18.32 -8.55 4.26
C LEU A 86 18.98 -7.33 4.89
N THR A 87 18.58 -6.98 6.13
CA THR A 87 19.17 -5.87 6.88
C THR A 87 20.63 -6.17 7.26
N GLU A 88 20.92 -7.40 7.67
CA GLU A 88 22.28 -7.87 7.98
C GLU A 88 23.18 -7.88 6.74
N GLN A 89 22.62 -8.20 5.56
CA GLN A 89 23.33 -8.16 4.29
C GLN A 89 23.56 -6.75 3.72
N LYS A 90 23.13 -5.68 4.42
CA LYS A 90 23.22 -4.28 4.00
C LYS A 90 22.66 -3.97 2.60
N LYS A 91 21.87 -4.87 2.01
CA LYS A 91 21.12 -4.58 0.79
C LYS A 91 20.10 -3.52 1.19
N THR A 92 20.22 -2.32 0.60
CA THR A 92 19.46 -1.14 1.00
C THR A 92 17.96 -1.38 0.81
N LEU A 93 17.29 -1.78 1.89
CA LEU A 93 15.83 -1.86 2.01
C LEU A 93 15.15 -0.48 2.02
N ARG A 94 15.76 0.54 1.39
CA ARG A 94 15.17 1.89 1.31
C ARG A 94 13.92 1.92 0.43
N GLU A 95 13.74 0.89 -0.41
CA GLU A 95 12.61 0.77 -1.35
C GLU A 95 11.47 -0.11 -0.82
N LEU A 96 11.59 -0.72 0.36
CA LEU A 96 10.52 -1.54 0.94
C LEU A 96 9.56 -0.72 1.81
N PHE A 97 9.04 0.39 1.30
CA PHE A 97 7.94 1.14 1.94
C PHE A 97 6.58 0.49 1.63
N ILE A 98 6.47 -0.82 1.86
CA ILE A 98 5.18 -1.54 1.86
C ILE A 98 4.33 -1.15 3.10
N GLY A 99 4.90 -0.40 4.04
CA GLY A 99 4.35 -0.20 5.39
C GLY A 99 3.52 1.05 5.68
N VAL A 100 3.23 1.96 4.73
CA VAL A 100 2.45 3.18 5.05
C VAL A 100 1.12 3.35 4.32
N PHE A 101 0.87 2.65 3.22
CA PHE A 101 -0.39 2.82 2.49
C PHE A 101 -1.57 2.00 3.05
N LEU A 102 -1.31 0.93 3.80
CA LEU A 102 -2.37 0.05 4.32
C LEU A 102 -3.06 0.57 5.59
N THR A 103 -2.49 1.55 6.29
CA THR A 103 -3.06 2.07 7.54
C THR A 103 -4.04 3.23 7.34
N GLN A 104 -4.18 3.76 6.12
CA GLN A 104 -5.04 4.91 5.83
C GLN A 104 -6.39 4.54 5.17
N CYS A 105 -6.68 3.25 5.01
CA CYS A 105 -7.93 2.76 4.40
C CYS A 105 -8.84 1.99 5.37
N VAL A 106 -8.43 1.80 6.62
CA VAL A 106 -9.25 1.18 7.69
C VAL A 106 -9.13 2.00 8.97
N LEU A 107 -9.60 3.25 8.90
CA LEU A 107 -10.17 4.01 10.01
C LEU A 107 -11.13 5.05 9.45
#